data_AF-A0A098LGB1-F1
#
_entry.id   AF-A0A098LGB1-F1
#
_cell.length_a   1.000
_cell.length_b   1.000
_cell.length_c   1.000
_cell.angle_alpha   90.00
_cell.angle_beta   90.00
_cell.angle_gamma   90.00
#
_symmetry.space_group_name_H-M   'P 1'
#
loop_
_entity.id
_entity.type
_entity.pdbx_description
1 polymer ?
#
loop_
_entity_poly.entity_id
_entity_poly.type
_entity_poly.pdbx_seq_one_letter_code
_entity_poly.pdbx_strand_id
1 'polypeptide(L)'
;MEDFEFTPETSHPNAKKLLTEDFYWSEEEETSPFGNDDGAEASYGFWKWRKKNKDVSPLKYLEKLLNEWDFPYFDLTELSPAKVQDYINQKRDVDNGPFSGNMLAEQLKEMASELEDEPDDNQFKELLENVTGVSADGYLIGMDNAIIAVAYAQFALEGKLDSNLKALAQTAIKRELLPLLLETFSEDNRATRIERLNKMLKSLNQMNG
;
A
#
# COMPACT_ATOMS: atom_id res chain seq x y z
N MET A 1 9.70 20.08 11.29
CA MET A 1 8.37 19.51 10.94
C MET A 1 7.54 19.46 12.21
N GLU A 2 6.22 19.27 12.15
CA GLU A 2 5.53 18.79 13.35
C GLU A 2 5.94 17.32 13.52
N ASP A 3 6.57 16.99 14.63
CA ASP A 3 6.92 15.63 15.00
C ASP A 3 5.66 14.98 15.59
N PHE A 4 5.12 13.99 14.90
CA PHE A 4 3.97 13.20 15.36
C PHE A 4 4.25 11.74 15.04
N GLU A 5 4.03 10.91 16.05
CA GLU A 5 4.22 9.47 16.02
C GLU A 5 2.94 8.81 16.53
N PHE A 6 2.59 7.68 15.91
CA PHE A 6 1.49 6.83 16.37
C PHE A 6 1.99 5.96 17.51
N THR A 7 1.77 6.41 18.74
CA THR A 7 2.04 5.63 19.94
C THR A 7 0.73 5.28 20.64
N PRO A 8 0.76 4.35 21.62
CA PRO A 8 -0.33 4.24 22.56
C PRO A 8 -0.70 5.62 23.10
N GLU A 9 0.21 6.40 23.69
CA GLU A 9 -0.06 7.68 24.36
C GLU A 9 -0.85 8.67 23.52
N THR A 10 -0.48 8.83 22.24
CA THR A 10 -1.11 9.76 21.28
C THR A 10 -2.44 9.26 20.71
N SER A 11 -2.78 7.99 20.98
CA SER A 11 -3.95 7.32 20.41
C SER A 11 -5.19 7.33 21.30
N HIS A 12 -6.33 7.11 20.66
CA HIS A 12 -7.64 7.00 21.28
C HIS A 12 -7.71 5.79 22.24
N PRO A 13 -8.45 5.87 23.37
CA PRO A 13 -8.58 4.76 24.33
C PRO A 13 -9.02 3.42 23.75
N ASN A 14 -9.90 3.42 22.74
CA ASN A 14 -10.31 2.20 22.05
C ASN A 14 -9.13 1.54 21.32
N ALA A 15 -8.27 2.33 20.67
CA ALA A 15 -7.08 1.82 20.00
C ALA A 15 -6.09 1.23 21.00
N LYS A 16 -5.78 1.97 22.08
CA LYS A 16 -4.95 1.50 23.20
C LYS A 16 -5.42 0.15 23.76
N LYS A 17 -6.74 0.00 23.93
CA LYS A 17 -7.35 -1.20 24.49
C LYS A 17 -7.26 -2.41 23.55
N LEU A 18 -7.31 -2.18 22.23
CA LEU A 18 -7.38 -3.24 21.23
C LEU A 18 -6.01 -3.63 20.68
N LEU A 19 -5.15 -2.63 20.44
CA LEU A 19 -3.83 -2.77 19.80
C LEU A 19 -2.75 -2.83 20.88
N THR A 20 -2.67 -3.96 21.57
CA THR A 20 -1.84 -4.12 22.78
C THR A 20 -0.42 -4.60 22.53
N GLU A 21 -0.10 -5.00 21.31
CA GLU A 21 1.24 -5.48 20.95
C GLU A 21 2.07 -4.33 20.35
N ASP A 22 3.36 -4.27 20.67
CA ASP A 22 4.24 -3.17 20.27
C ASP A 22 4.36 -3.03 18.74
N PHE A 23 4.25 -4.12 17.99
CA PHE A 23 4.36 -4.10 16.53
C PHE A 23 3.31 -3.21 15.85
N TYR A 24 2.15 -2.95 16.48
CA TYR A 24 1.14 -2.05 15.91
C TYR A 24 1.60 -0.58 15.89
N TRP A 25 2.61 -0.25 16.67
CA TRP A 25 3.06 1.11 16.95
C TRP A 25 4.51 1.34 16.51
N SER A 26 5.15 0.35 15.88
CA SER A 26 6.54 0.47 15.47
C SER A 26 6.67 1.27 14.18
N GLU A 27 7.50 2.31 14.19
CA GLU A 27 7.93 3.07 13.00
C GLU A 27 9.14 2.43 12.30
N GLU A 28 9.71 1.37 12.86
CA GLU A 28 10.94 0.72 12.35
C GLU A 28 10.69 -0.73 11.88
N GLU A 29 9.62 -1.38 12.32
CA GLU A 29 9.29 -2.75 11.91
C GLU A 29 8.54 -2.69 10.56
N GLU A 30 9.18 -3.10 9.47
CA GLU A 30 8.62 -3.13 8.10
C GLU A 30 7.21 -3.78 7.99
N THR A 31 6.90 -4.71 8.89
CA THR A 31 5.61 -5.43 8.93
C THR A 31 4.56 -4.80 9.85
N SER A 32 4.90 -3.70 10.52
CA SER A 32 3.99 -2.80 11.24
C SER A 32 3.14 -2.01 10.24
N PRO A 33 1.90 -1.62 10.61
CA PRO A 33 1.10 -0.69 9.80
C PRO A 33 1.76 0.67 9.57
N PHE A 34 2.73 1.08 10.40
CA PHE A 34 3.39 2.39 10.32
C PHE A 34 4.89 2.32 10.03
N GLY A 35 5.46 1.12 9.88
CA GLY A 35 6.92 0.93 9.86
C GLY A 35 7.56 0.76 8.49
N ASN A 36 6.79 0.48 7.43
CA ASN A 36 7.30 0.54 6.06
C ASN A 36 7.11 1.94 5.46
N ASP A 37 7.91 2.28 4.46
CA ASP A 37 7.94 3.61 3.83
C ASP A 37 6.55 4.07 3.34
N ASP A 38 5.83 3.20 2.63
CA ASP A 38 4.48 3.47 2.11
C ASP A 38 3.48 3.78 3.23
N GLY A 39 3.50 2.97 4.28
CA GLY A 39 2.62 3.06 5.44
C GLY A 39 2.94 4.27 6.31
N ALA A 40 4.22 4.57 6.51
CA ALA A 40 4.68 5.75 7.24
C ALA A 40 4.23 7.04 6.52
N GLU A 41 4.46 7.14 5.22
CA GLU A 41 4.02 8.27 4.42
C GLU A 41 2.49 8.41 4.44
N ALA A 42 1.77 7.31 4.18
CA ALA A 42 0.32 7.31 4.10
C ALA A 42 -0.34 7.69 5.43
N SER A 43 0.12 7.14 6.56
CA SER A 43 -0.44 7.39 7.88
C SER A 43 -0.15 8.81 8.38
N TYR A 44 1.07 9.31 8.19
CA TYR A 44 1.44 10.67 8.57
C TYR A 44 0.72 11.72 7.71
N GLY A 45 0.64 11.48 6.40
CA GLY A 45 -0.13 12.34 5.50
C GLY A 45 -1.63 12.34 5.84
N PHE A 46 -2.18 11.18 6.22
CA PHE A 46 -3.57 11.06 6.66
C PHE A 46 -3.80 11.87 7.93
N TRP A 47 -2.93 11.74 8.94
CA TRP A 47 -3.00 12.51 10.17
C TRP A 47 -3.03 14.02 9.89
N LYS A 48 -2.12 14.53 9.05
CA LYS A 48 -2.11 15.94 8.63
C LYS A 48 -3.38 16.36 7.93
N TRP A 49 -3.83 15.57 6.96
CA TRP A 49 -5.04 15.85 6.20
C TRP A 49 -6.27 15.84 7.11
N ARG A 50 -6.34 14.90 8.04
CA ARG A 50 -7.50 14.68 8.91
C ARG A 50 -7.73 15.82 9.89
N LYS A 51 -6.68 16.54 10.32
CA LYS A 51 -6.80 17.78 11.13
C LYS A 51 -7.77 18.80 10.51
N LYS A 52 -7.80 18.89 9.18
CA LYS A 52 -8.65 19.83 8.42
C LYS A 52 -9.90 19.19 7.81
N ASN A 53 -10.00 17.86 7.82
CA ASN A 53 -11.02 17.08 7.11
C ASN A 53 -11.70 16.05 8.02
N LYS A 54 -12.09 16.47 9.24
CA LYS A 54 -12.54 15.57 10.33
C LYS A 54 -13.77 14.70 9.99
N ASP A 55 -14.65 15.18 9.12
CA ASP A 55 -15.91 14.49 8.77
C ASP A 55 -15.94 14.01 7.32
N VAL A 56 -14.85 14.20 6.57
CA VAL A 56 -14.73 13.73 5.18
C VAL A 56 -14.46 12.24 5.18
N SER A 57 -14.96 11.48 4.20
CA SER A 57 -14.60 10.05 4.12
C SER A 57 -13.08 9.89 3.97
N PRO A 58 -12.43 8.99 4.75
CA PRO A 58 -10.99 8.75 4.64
C PRO A 58 -10.60 8.18 3.27
N LEU A 59 -11.55 7.59 2.53
CA LEU A 59 -11.33 7.17 1.14
C LEU A 59 -10.95 8.34 0.22
N LYS A 60 -11.37 9.58 0.53
CA LYS A 60 -10.95 10.76 -0.23
C LYS A 60 -9.48 11.11 -0.05
N TYR A 61 -8.92 10.78 1.10
CA TYR A 61 -7.48 10.88 1.30
C TYR A 61 -6.74 9.80 0.50
N LEU A 62 -7.20 8.54 0.57
CA LEU A 62 -6.58 7.45 -0.19
C LEU A 62 -6.64 7.69 -1.70
N GLU A 63 -7.78 8.14 -2.23
CA GLU A 63 -7.93 8.53 -3.63
C GLU A 63 -6.91 9.61 -4.02
N LYS A 64 -6.73 10.63 -3.17
CA LYS A 64 -5.72 11.67 -3.38
C LYS A 64 -4.31 11.10 -3.37
N LEU A 65 -3.97 10.32 -2.35
CA LEU A 65 -2.62 9.75 -2.14
C LEU A 65 -2.22 8.86 -3.31
N LEU A 66 -3.07 7.91 -3.69
CA LEU A 66 -2.75 6.96 -4.75
C LEU A 66 -2.66 7.63 -6.13
N ASN A 67 -3.42 8.71 -6.35
CA ASN A 67 -3.26 9.54 -7.55
C ASN A 67 -1.94 10.35 -7.52
N GLU A 68 -1.48 10.77 -6.35
CA GLU A 68 -0.19 11.48 -6.18
C GLU A 68 1.01 10.54 -6.37
N TRP A 69 0.87 9.27 -5.99
CA TRP A 69 1.89 8.25 -6.22
C TRP A 69 1.98 7.79 -7.68
N ASP A 70 0.98 8.16 -8.51
CA ASP A 70 0.96 7.86 -9.94
C ASP A 70 1.12 6.35 -10.25
N PHE A 71 0.59 5.51 -9.36
CA PHE A 71 0.64 4.06 -9.52
C PHE A 71 -0.35 3.58 -10.58
N PRO A 72 -0.05 2.47 -11.27
CA PRO A 72 -0.96 1.86 -12.22
C PRO A 72 -2.32 1.58 -11.58
N TYR A 73 -3.39 1.88 -12.32
CA TYR A 73 -4.73 1.61 -11.83
C TYR A 73 -4.92 0.12 -11.55
N PHE A 74 -5.38 -0.20 -10.34
CA PHE A 74 -5.86 -1.50 -9.94
C PHE A 74 -7.21 -1.33 -9.22
N ASP A 75 -8.14 -2.26 -9.44
CA ASP A 75 -9.36 -2.30 -8.64
C ASP A 75 -9.00 -2.74 -7.22
N LEU A 76 -8.96 -1.79 -6.29
CA LEU A 76 -8.55 -2.06 -4.91
C LEU A 76 -9.48 -3.03 -4.16
N THR A 77 -10.67 -3.31 -4.69
CA THR A 77 -11.59 -4.32 -4.15
C THR A 77 -11.34 -5.73 -4.68
N GLU A 78 -10.46 -5.88 -5.67
CA GLU A 78 -10.14 -7.14 -6.33
C GLU A 78 -9.24 -8.02 -5.47
N LEU A 79 -9.56 -9.32 -5.43
CA LEU A 79 -8.85 -10.34 -4.64
C LEU A 79 -8.59 -11.62 -5.45
N SER A 80 -9.11 -11.73 -6.66
CA SER A 80 -8.88 -12.89 -7.54
C SER A 80 -7.39 -13.05 -7.81
N PRO A 81 -6.79 -14.20 -7.46
CA PRO A 81 -5.38 -14.45 -7.75
C PRO A 81 -5.06 -14.31 -9.24
N ALA A 82 -5.99 -14.67 -10.13
CA ALA A 82 -5.80 -14.52 -11.57
C ALA A 82 -5.68 -13.05 -11.98
N LYS A 83 -6.55 -12.16 -11.46
CA LYS A 83 -6.49 -10.73 -11.80
C LYS A 83 -5.33 -10.00 -11.14
N VAL A 84 -4.97 -10.41 -9.92
CA VAL A 84 -3.76 -9.91 -9.26
C VAL A 84 -2.52 -10.35 -10.05
N GLN A 85 -2.48 -11.61 -10.50
CA GLN A 85 -1.42 -12.11 -11.37
C GLN A 85 -1.41 -11.36 -12.70
N ASP A 86 -2.57 -11.08 -13.30
CA ASP A 86 -2.69 -10.31 -14.54
C ASP A 86 -2.19 -8.88 -14.36
N TYR A 87 -2.39 -8.26 -13.20
CA TYR A 87 -1.85 -6.93 -12.88
C TYR A 87 -0.32 -6.96 -12.73
N ILE A 88 0.21 -7.94 -12.01
CA ILE A 88 1.66 -8.13 -11.83
C ILE A 88 2.34 -8.46 -13.16
N ASN A 89 1.66 -9.25 -14.00
CA ASN A 89 2.15 -9.69 -15.30
C ASN A 89 1.74 -8.74 -16.43
N GLN A 90 0.99 -7.67 -16.15
CA GLN A 90 0.35 -6.88 -17.19
C GLN A 90 1.43 -6.35 -18.11
N LYS A 91 1.45 -6.89 -19.33
CA LYS A 91 2.23 -6.34 -20.43
C LYS A 91 1.82 -4.90 -20.54
N ARG A 92 2.77 -3.99 -20.39
CA ARG A 92 2.53 -2.56 -20.54
C ARG A 92 2.12 -2.36 -21.99
N ASP A 93 0.81 -2.25 -22.22
CA ASP A 93 0.29 -1.76 -23.49
C ASP A 93 0.63 -0.27 -23.50
N VAL A 94 1.80 0.04 -24.09
CA VAL A 94 2.44 1.35 -23.99
C VAL A 94 1.61 2.46 -24.64
N ASP A 95 0.55 2.09 -25.37
CA ASP A 95 -0.35 3.01 -26.06
C ASP A 95 -1.67 3.27 -25.32
N ASN A 96 -2.10 2.41 -24.39
CA ASN A 96 -3.41 2.56 -23.71
C ASN A 96 -3.43 2.17 -22.21
N GLY A 97 -2.28 1.87 -21.61
CA GLY A 97 -2.18 1.56 -20.17
C GLY A 97 -2.19 2.80 -19.26
N PRO A 98 -2.24 2.62 -17.93
CA PRO A 98 -2.21 3.71 -16.94
C PRO A 98 -0.89 4.51 -16.93
N PHE A 99 0.07 4.13 -17.78
CA PHE A 99 1.31 4.85 -18.05
C PHE A 99 1.28 5.71 -19.33
N SER A 100 0.18 5.70 -20.09
CA SER A 100 0.04 6.43 -21.37
C SER A 100 0.05 7.97 -21.22
N GLY A 101 0.24 8.50 -19.99
CA GLY A 101 0.40 9.92 -19.71
C GLY A 101 1.56 10.27 -18.79
N ASN A 102 2.43 9.31 -18.43
CA ASN A 102 3.41 9.50 -17.38
C ASN A 102 4.73 9.90 -18.05
N MET A 103 5.34 11.00 -17.61
CA MET A 103 6.62 11.52 -18.13
C MET A 103 7.71 10.46 -18.21
N LEU A 104 7.65 9.47 -17.32
CA LEU A 104 8.55 8.33 -17.26
C LEU A 104 8.36 7.32 -18.39
N ALA A 105 7.11 7.06 -18.80
CA ALA A 105 6.80 6.16 -19.91
C ALA A 105 7.25 6.75 -21.25
N GLU A 106 7.11 8.08 -21.41
CA GLU A 106 7.68 8.82 -22.55
C GLU A 106 9.22 8.76 -22.54
N GLN A 107 9.87 8.99 -21.40
CA GLN A 107 11.34 8.89 -21.27
C GLN A 107 11.85 7.47 -21.55
N LEU A 108 11.11 6.44 -21.12
CA LEU A 108 11.46 5.04 -21.39
C LEU A 108 11.22 4.65 -22.85
N LYS A 109 10.18 5.19 -23.51
CA LYS A 109 9.99 5.05 -24.96
C LYS A 109 11.13 5.71 -25.73
N GLU A 110 11.55 6.90 -25.32
CA GLU A 110 12.66 7.64 -25.94
C GLU A 110 13.97 6.84 -25.79
N MET A 111 14.28 6.36 -24.58
CA MET A 111 15.45 5.49 -24.34
C MET A 111 15.38 4.15 -25.11
N ALA A 112 14.22 3.50 -25.17
CA ALA A 112 14.04 2.24 -25.90
C ALA A 112 14.15 2.43 -27.42
N SER A 113 13.76 3.60 -27.94
CA SER A 113 13.88 3.94 -29.36
C SER A 113 15.31 4.19 -29.84
N GLU A 114 16.25 4.40 -28.90
CA GLU A 114 17.68 4.55 -29.17
C GLU A 114 18.45 3.20 -29.17
N LEU A 115 17.80 2.10 -28.78
CA LEU A 115 18.39 0.75 -28.82
C LEU A 115 18.32 0.18 -30.25
N GLU A 116 19.37 -0.54 -30.67
CA GLU A 116 19.40 -1.18 -32.00
C GLU A 116 18.38 -2.31 -32.15
N ASP A 117 18.04 -2.98 -31.04
CA ASP A 117 17.00 -4.01 -30.96
C ASP A 117 15.98 -3.61 -29.89
N GLU A 118 14.70 -3.66 -30.24
CA GLU A 118 13.60 -3.38 -29.31
C GLU A 118 13.62 -4.44 -28.18
N PRO A 119 13.72 -4.03 -26.90
CA PRO A 119 13.92 -4.98 -25.79
C PRO A 119 12.73 -5.92 -25.65
N ASP A 120 13.00 -7.20 -25.35
CA ASP A 120 11.94 -8.14 -25.04
C ASP A 120 11.27 -7.83 -23.68
N ASP A 121 10.17 -8.52 -23.36
CA ASP A 121 9.37 -8.24 -22.16
C ASP A 121 10.17 -8.36 -20.85
N ASN A 122 11.13 -9.29 -20.76
CA ASN A 122 11.96 -9.45 -19.58
C ASN A 122 13.00 -8.34 -19.50
N GLN A 123 13.59 -7.97 -20.63
CA GLN A 123 14.54 -6.86 -20.72
C GLN A 123 13.87 -5.52 -20.40
N PHE A 124 12.62 -5.32 -20.82
CA PHE A 124 11.85 -4.11 -20.50
C PHE A 124 11.46 -4.07 -19.02
N LYS A 125 11.07 -5.21 -18.43
CA LYS A 125 10.81 -5.33 -16.99
C LYS A 125 12.07 -5.02 -16.18
N GLU A 126 13.22 -5.55 -16.58
CA GLU A 126 14.52 -5.27 -15.96
C GLU A 126 14.91 -3.79 -16.13
N LEU A 127 14.67 -3.19 -17.30
CA LEU A 127 14.88 -1.76 -17.53
C LEU A 127 14.03 -0.90 -16.59
N LEU A 128 12.78 -1.31 -16.37
CA LEU A 128 11.84 -0.64 -15.49
C LEU A 128 12.18 -0.80 -14.02
N GLU A 129 12.54 -2.00 -13.58
CA GLU A 129 13.07 -2.24 -12.24
C GLU A 129 14.35 -1.43 -12.02
N ASN A 130 15.22 -1.31 -13.03
CA ASN A 130 16.44 -0.52 -12.96
C ASN A 130 16.20 1.00 -12.94
N VAL A 131 15.15 1.50 -13.61
CA VAL A 131 14.84 2.93 -13.70
C VAL A 131 13.95 3.41 -12.55
N THR A 132 12.99 2.58 -12.12
CA THR A 132 12.03 2.94 -11.07
C THR A 132 12.42 2.41 -9.70
N GLY A 133 13.23 1.35 -9.64
CA GLY A 133 13.54 0.62 -8.41
C GLY A 133 12.39 -0.25 -7.88
N VAL A 134 11.21 -0.27 -8.52
CA VAL A 134 9.99 -0.90 -7.98
C VAL A 134 9.27 -1.74 -9.03
N SER A 135 9.08 -3.02 -8.74
CA SER A 135 8.35 -3.98 -9.57
C SER A 135 6.82 -3.76 -9.50
N ALA A 136 6.04 -4.35 -10.42
CA ALA A 136 4.57 -4.19 -10.43
C ALA A 136 3.90 -4.73 -9.16
N ASP A 137 4.45 -5.81 -8.60
CA ASP A 137 4.12 -6.32 -7.27
C ASP A 137 4.46 -5.31 -6.17
N GLY A 138 5.58 -4.58 -6.28
CA GLY A 138 5.92 -3.47 -5.39
C GLY A 138 4.87 -2.37 -5.37
N TYR A 139 4.31 -1.97 -6.52
CA TYR A 139 3.21 -0.98 -6.54
C TYR A 139 1.97 -1.49 -5.81
N LEU A 140 1.59 -2.76 -6.02
CA LEU A 140 0.41 -3.32 -5.37
C LEU A 140 0.59 -3.46 -3.86
N ILE A 141 1.77 -3.92 -3.43
CA ILE A 141 2.16 -3.98 -2.02
C ILE A 141 2.13 -2.57 -1.40
N GLY A 142 2.64 -1.56 -2.11
CA GLY A 142 2.60 -0.18 -1.62
C GLY A 142 1.19 0.38 -1.48
N MET A 143 0.30 0.12 -2.45
CA MET A 143 -1.13 0.46 -2.31
C MET A 143 -1.76 -0.21 -1.09
N ASP A 144 -1.47 -1.50 -0.88
CA ASP A 144 -1.99 -2.28 0.24
C ASP A 144 -1.47 -1.76 1.58
N ASN A 145 -0.17 -1.51 1.69
CA ASN A 145 0.46 -0.86 2.84
C ASN A 145 -0.21 0.47 3.17
N ALA A 146 -0.44 1.33 2.19
CA ALA A 146 -1.08 2.62 2.38
C ALA A 146 -2.52 2.48 2.92
N ILE A 147 -3.31 1.57 2.34
CA ILE A 147 -4.69 1.31 2.77
C ILE A 147 -4.71 0.82 4.22
N ILE A 148 -3.85 -0.15 4.54
CA ILE A 148 -3.73 -0.72 5.89
C ILE A 148 -3.33 0.38 6.88
N ALA A 149 -2.27 1.13 6.58
CA ALA A 149 -1.77 2.21 7.41
C ALA A 149 -2.83 3.29 7.69
N VAL A 150 -3.59 3.71 6.68
CA VAL A 150 -4.66 4.70 6.84
C VAL A 150 -5.80 4.15 7.69
N ALA A 151 -6.15 2.87 7.58
CA ALA A 151 -7.14 2.24 8.45
C ALA A 151 -6.70 2.24 9.92
N TYR A 152 -5.45 1.84 10.19
CA TYR A 152 -4.89 1.87 11.55
C TYR A 152 -4.74 3.30 12.07
N ALA A 153 -4.34 4.25 11.23
CA ALA A 153 -4.25 5.66 11.58
C ALA A 153 -5.61 6.24 11.96
N GLN A 154 -6.68 5.96 11.19
CA GLN A 154 -8.02 6.42 11.56
C GLN A 154 -8.44 5.83 12.91
N PHE A 155 -8.26 4.53 13.11
CA PHE A 155 -8.63 3.89 14.36
C PHE A 155 -7.80 4.41 15.55
N ALA A 156 -6.51 4.64 15.36
CA ALA A 156 -5.62 5.24 16.35
C ALA A 156 -6.09 6.66 16.73
N LEU A 157 -6.49 7.49 15.77
CA LEU A 157 -6.91 8.88 16.03
C LEU A 157 -8.32 8.99 16.61
N GLU A 158 -9.25 8.12 16.17
CA GLU A 158 -10.68 8.32 16.40
C GLU A 158 -11.33 7.20 17.24
N GLY A 159 -10.66 6.06 17.41
CA GLY A 159 -11.21 4.90 18.09
C GLY A 159 -12.36 4.21 17.37
N LYS A 160 -12.59 4.58 16.12
CA LYS A 160 -13.58 4.03 15.18
C LYS A 160 -12.96 3.98 13.78
N LEU A 161 -13.49 3.12 12.93
CA LEU A 161 -12.97 2.89 11.59
C LEU A 161 -14.12 2.94 10.59
N ASP A 162 -13.98 3.78 9.56
CA ASP A 162 -14.95 3.85 8.47
C ASP A 162 -15.19 2.46 7.87
N SER A 163 -16.45 2.07 7.68
CA SER A 163 -16.80 0.70 7.27
C SER A 163 -16.29 0.33 5.87
N ASN A 164 -16.23 1.30 4.95
CA ASN A 164 -15.70 1.06 3.61
C ASN A 164 -14.17 0.97 3.65
N LEU A 165 -13.52 1.81 4.46
CA LEU A 165 -12.08 1.70 4.68
C LEU A 165 -11.71 0.37 5.36
N LYS A 166 -12.51 -0.08 6.33
CA LYS A 166 -12.35 -1.40 6.95
C LYS A 166 -12.42 -2.51 5.92
N ALA A 167 -13.43 -2.50 5.06
CA ALA A 167 -13.56 -3.49 3.99
C ALA A 167 -12.37 -3.46 3.04
N LEU A 168 -11.88 -2.27 2.68
CA LEU A 168 -10.71 -2.10 1.82
C LEU A 168 -9.44 -2.65 2.47
N ALA A 169 -9.18 -2.33 3.74
CA ALA A 169 -8.03 -2.85 4.48
C ALA A 169 -8.09 -4.38 4.68
N GLN A 170 -9.28 -4.94 4.88
CA GLN A 170 -9.45 -6.39 4.89
C GLN A 170 -9.10 -7.03 3.54
N THR A 171 -9.47 -6.38 2.42
CA THR A 171 -9.11 -6.84 1.09
C THR A 171 -7.61 -6.73 0.86
N ALA A 172 -6.99 -5.61 1.19
CA ALA A 172 -5.55 -5.39 1.09
C ALA A 172 -4.75 -6.46 1.84
N ILE A 173 -5.09 -6.72 3.11
CA ILE A 173 -4.41 -7.78 3.89
C ILE A 173 -4.59 -9.16 3.26
N LYS A 174 -5.80 -9.49 2.79
CA LYS A 174 -6.04 -10.79 2.14
C LYS A 174 -5.29 -10.91 0.82
N ARG A 175 -5.11 -9.80 0.10
CA ARG A 175 -4.37 -9.74 -1.16
C ARG A 175 -2.89 -9.97 -0.91
N GLU A 176 -2.31 -9.30 0.07
CA GLU A 176 -0.92 -9.53 0.48
C GLU A 176 -0.66 -10.93 1.03
N LEU A 177 -1.67 -11.60 1.59
CA LEU A 177 -1.59 -13.01 1.99
C LEU A 177 -1.66 -14.01 0.82
N LEU A 178 -1.82 -13.55 -0.42
CA LEU A 178 -1.76 -14.43 -1.59
C LEU A 178 -0.33 -14.94 -1.79
N PRO A 179 -0.13 -16.24 -2.12
CA PRO A 179 1.20 -16.82 -2.33
C PRO A 179 2.08 -16.03 -3.30
N LEU A 180 1.48 -15.55 -4.40
CA LEU A 180 2.14 -14.77 -5.45
C LEU A 180 2.71 -13.42 -4.97
N LEU A 181 2.16 -12.81 -3.91
CA LEU A 181 2.74 -11.61 -3.29
C LEU A 181 3.67 -11.98 -2.14
N LEU A 182 3.36 -13.01 -1.35
CA LEU A 182 4.25 -13.48 -0.29
C LEU A 182 5.61 -13.98 -0.83
N GLU A 183 5.63 -14.50 -2.06
CA GLU A 183 6.83 -15.01 -2.71
C GLU A 183 7.88 -13.94 -3.03
N THR A 184 7.51 -12.65 -3.03
CA THR A 184 8.43 -11.53 -3.24
C THR A 184 9.32 -11.26 -2.02
N PHE A 185 8.86 -11.67 -0.82
CA PHE A 185 9.60 -11.51 0.43
C PHE A 185 10.56 -12.69 0.67
N SER A 186 11.72 -12.40 1.28
CA SER A 186 12.64 -13.43 1.77
C SER A 186 11.95 -14.35 2.78
N GLU A 187 12.44 -15.58 2.94
CA GLU A 187 11.81 -16.59 3.81
C GLU A 187 11.58 -16.10 5.25
N ASP A 188 12.61 -15.47 5.83
CA ASP A 188 12.55 -14.90 7.18
C ASP A 188 11.50 -13.77 7.29
N ASN A 189 11.48 -12.86 6.33
CA ASN A 189 10.53 -11.73 6.32
C ASN A 189 9.09 -12.20 6.03
N ARG A 190 8.94 -13.24 5.19
CA ARG A 190 7.64 -13.80 4.80
C ARG A 190 6.92 -14.39 6.00
N ALA A 191 7.60 -15.16 6.83
CA ALA A 191 7.00 -15.75 8.03
C ALA A 191 6.47 -14.67 8.98
N THR A 192 7.28 -13.65 9.27
CA THR A 192 6.87 -12.51 10.10
C THR A 192 5.72 -11.73 9.46
N ARG A 193 5.78 -11.45 8.16
CA ARG A 193 4.71 -10.72 7.47
C ARG A 193 3.38 -11.47 7.49
N ILE A 194 3.38 -12.78 7.28
CA ILE A 194 2.17 -13.62 7.43
C ILE A 194 1.61 -13.51 8.85
N GLU A 195 2.46 -13.60 9.88
CA GLU A 195 2.02 -13.48 11.27
C GLU A 195 1.38 -12.11 11.53
N ARG A 196 2.04 -11.01 11.13
CA ARG A 196 1.54 -9.64 11.35
C ARG A 196 0.27 -9.36 10.58
N LEU A 197 0.18 -9.74 9.30
CA LEU A 197 -1.03 -9.59 8.48
C LEU A 197 -2.22 -10.32 9.12
N ASN A 198 -2.03 -11.54 9.63
CA ASN A 198 -3.09 -12.27 10.32
C ASN A 198 -3.52 -11.60 11.63
N LYS A 199 -2.57 -11.07 12.42
CA LYS A 199 -2.88 -10.29 13.63
C LYS A 199 -3.66 -9.03 13.27
N MET A 200 -3.25 -8.31 12.22
CA MET A 200 -3.93 -7.12 11.75
C MET A 200 -5.36 -7.42 11.27
N LEU A 201 -5.54 -8.48 10.46
CA LEU A 201 -6.87 -8.89 10.01
C LEU A 201 -7.80 -9.21 11.19
N LYS A 202 -7.26 -9.89 12.22
CA LYS A 202 -8.01 -10.21 13.45
C LYS A 202 -8.41 -8.95 14.21
N SER A 203 -7.52 -7.98 14.39
CA SER A 203 -7.85 -6.74 15.11
C SER A 203 -8.80 -5.84 14.31
N LEU A 204 -8.63 -5.71 13.00
CA LEU A 204 -9.57 -4.98 12.12
C LEU A 204 -11.00 -5.47 12.27
N ASN A 205 -11.21 -6.80 12.35
CA ASN A 205 -12.53 -7.37 12.54
C ASN A 205 -13.22 -6.89 13.83
N GLN A 206 -12.44 -6.52 14.86
CA GLN A 206 -12.91 -6.05 16.16
C GLN A 206 -13.10 -4.52 16.24
N MET A 207 -12.65 -3.76 15.23
CA MET A 207 -12.83 -2.31 15.18
C MET A 207 -14.27 -1.94 14.80
N ASN A 208 -14.88 -1.04 15.57
CA ASN A 208 -16.24 -0.56 15.33
C ASN A 208 -16.29 0.57 14.29
N GLY A 209 -17.42 0.69 13.59
CA GLY A 209 -17.74 1.81 12.69
C GLY A 209 -18.37 3.01 13.40
#